data_AF-A0A843RTV5-F1
#
_entry.id   AF-A0A843RTV5-F1
#
_cell.length_a   1.000
_cell.length_b   1.000
_cell.length_c   1.000
_cell.angle_alpha   90.00
_cell.angle_beta   90.00
_cell.angle_gamma   90.00
#
_symmetry.space_group_name_H-M   'P 1'
#
loop_
_entity.id
_entity.type
_entity.pdbx_description
1 polymer ?
#
loop_
_entity_poly.entity_id
_entity_poly.type
_entity_poly.pdbx_seq_one_letter_code
_entity_poly.pdbx_strand_id
1 'polypeptide(L)' 'TVHRLLRQLFGGGQQALGWLRSPHDAPPFAGQPPLALVTGGTLEGIDTVCRYLTALAQGHPAAPGPADPPSPVALPGKEP' A
#
# COMPACT_ATOMS: atom_id res chain seq x y z
N THR A 1 13.93 3.71 -2.28
CA THR A 1 13.47 2.32 -2.02
C THR A 1 11.97 2.13 -2.26
N VAL A 2 11.10 3.01 -1.72
CA VAL A 2 9.63 3.00 -1.94
C VAL A 2 9.20 2.83 -3.41
N HIS A 3 9.77 3.61 -4.34
CA HIS A 3 9.46 3.51 -5.77
C HIS A 3 9.73 2.11 -6.39
N ARG A 4 10.77 1.40 -5.93
CA ARG A 4 11.09 0.05 -6.42
C ARG A 4 10.05 -0.96 -5.93
N LEU A 5 9.69 -0.90 -4.64
CA LEU A 5 8.68 -1.79 -4.05
C LEU A 5 7.31 -1.57 -4.70
N LEU A 6 6.94 -0.32 -4.97
CA LEU A 6 5.73 0.01 -5.72
C LEU A 6 5.70 -0.63 -7.11
N ARG A 7 6.82 -0.57 -7.85
CA ARG A 7 6.90 -1.27 -9.15
C ARG A 7 6.83 -2.79 -9.02
N GLN A 8 7.41 -3.37 -7.97
CA GLN A 8 7.35 -4.81 -7.74
C GLN A 8 5.94 -5.28 -7.40
N LEU A 9 5.21 -4.52 -6.57
CA LEU A 9 3.87 -4.88 -6.11
C LEU A 9 2.78 -4.60 -7.15
N PHE A 10 2.89 -3.49 -7.87
CA PHE A 10 1.80 -2.99 -8.72
C PHE A 10 2.10 -3.03 -10.22
N GLY A 11 3.33 -3.37 -10.62
CA GLY A 11 3.77 -3.50 -12.02
C GLY A 11 3.80 -2.20 -12.84
N GLY A 12 2.97 -1.19 -12.49
CA GLY A 12 2.78 0.03 -13.27
C GLY A 12 2.56 1.28 -12.42
N GLY A 13 2.91 2.43 -12.99
CA GLY A 13 2.88 3.72 -12.29
C GLY A 13 1.49 4.17 -11.84
N GLN A 14 0.44 3.90 -12.63
CA GLN A 14 -0.91 4.35 -12.29
C GLN A 14 -1.52 3.60 -11.10
N GLN A 15 -1.34 2.28 -11.00
CA GLN A 15 -1.80 1.51 -9.84
C GLN A 15 -1.02 1.86 -8.58
N ALA A 16 0.31 2.02 -8.70
CA ALA A 16 1.14 2.52 -7.60
C ALA A 16 0.70 3.91 -7.11
N LEU A 17 0.39 4.83 -8.03
CA LEU A 17 -0.10 6.17 -7.69
C LEU A 17 -1.51 6.16 -7.10
N GLY A 18 -2.40 5.30 -7.61
CA GLY A 18 -3.73 5.09 -7.04
C GLY A 18 -3.63 4.62 -5.59
N TRP A 19 -2.78 3.63 -5.33
CA TRP A 19 -2.53 3.13 -3.98
C TRP A 19 -1.96 4.20 -3.04
N LEU A 20 -0.98 4.99 -3.51
CA LEU A 20 -0.38 6.08 -2.72
C LEU A 20 -1.38 7.19 -2.37
N ARG A 21 -2.35 7.46 -3.25
CA ARG A 21 -3.33 8.55 -3.10
C ARG A 21 -4.60 8.14 -2.38
N SER A 22 -4.90 6.85 -2.35
CA SER A 22 -6.05 6.32 -1.62
C SER A 22 -5.81 6.44 -0.12
N PRO A 23 -6.84 6.72 0.70
CA PRO A 23 -6.73 6.61 2.16
C PRO A 23 -6.52 5.14 2.56
N HIS A 24 -5.67 4.92 3.56
CA HIS A 24 -5.45 3.58 4.14
C HIS A 24 -5.84 3.60 5.60
N ASP A 25 -6.69 2.67 6.03
CA ASP A 25 -7.13 2.58 7.43
C ASP A 25 -6.13 1.84 8.33
N ALA A 26 -5.13 1.19 7.72
CA ALA A 26 -4.17 0.40 8.48
C ALA A 26 -3.38 1.27 9.50
N PRO A 27 -2.90 0.68 10.61
CA PRO A 27 -2.40 1.41 11.77
C PRO A 27 -1.29 2.46 11.55
N PRO A 28 -0.42 2.41 10.52
CA PRO A 28 0.49 3.54 10.29
C PRO A 28 -0.14 4.71 9.52
N PHE A 29 -1.30 4.51 8.90
CA PHE A 29 -1.93 5.46 8.00
C PHE A 29 -3.15 6.13 8.62
N ALA A 30 -3.91 5.45 9.48
CA ALA A 30 -5.04 6.00 10.23
C ALA A 30 -6.04 6.81 9.35
N GLY A 31 -6.33 6.28 8.16
CA GLY A 31 -7.21 6.90 7.16
C GLY A 31 -6.52 7.91 6.25
N GLN A 32 -5.23 8.22 6.46
CA GLN A 32 -4.46 9.12 5.61
C GLN A 32 -3.87 8.39 4.39
N PRO A 33 -3.69 9.10 3.26
CA PRO A 33 -3.01 8.52 2.12
C PRO A 33 -1.51 8.36 2.41
N PRO A 34 -0.88 7.23 2.01
CA PRO A 34 0.55 7.00 2.14
C PRO A 34 1.39 8.13 1.52
N LEU A 35 0.87 8.76 0.46
CA LEU A 35 1.49 9.92 -0.15
C LEU A 35 1.68 11.06 0.86
N ALA A 36 0.73 11.32 1.75
CA ALA A 36 0.83 12.40 2.74
C ALA A 36 1.98 12.18 3.73
N LEU A 37 2.25 10.92 4.11
CA LEU A 37 3.38 10.57 4.97
C LEU A 37 4.71 10.72 4.25
N VAL A 38 4.78 10.31 2.97
CA VAL A 38 6.00 10.47 2.16
C VAL A 38 6.29 11.95 1.86
N THR A 39 5.26 12.75 1.59
CA THR A 39 5.41 14.18 1.28
C THR A 39 5.45 15.08 2.51
N GLY A 40 5.13 14.55 3.70
CA GLY A 40 5.18 15.27 4.97
C GLY A 40 6.60 15.66 5.40
N GLY A 41 7.62 15.21 4.68
CA GLY A 41 9.01 15.63 4.86
C GLY A 41 9.74 14.98 6.03
N THR A 42 9.13 13.99 6.69
CA THR A 42 9.76 13.26 7.80
C THR A 42 10.38 11.96 7.30
N LEU A 43 11.57 11.64 7.82
CA LEU A 43 12.22 10.36 7.55
C LEU A 43 11.38 9.18 8.09
N GLU A 44 10.68 9.39 9.21
CA GLU A 44 9.78 8.41 9.81
C GLU A 44 8.61 8.03 8.89
N GLY A 45 8.00 9.01 8.21
CA GLY A 45 6.91 8.74 7.26
C GLY A 45 7.38 7.88 6.08
N ILE A 46 8.58 8.16 5.57
CA ILE A 46 9.18 7.39 4.48
C ILE A 46 9.53 5.97 4.94
N ASP A 47 10.14 5.81 6.11
CA ASP A 47 10.50 4.49 6.67
C ASP A 47 9.25 3.64 6.93
N THR A 48 8.22 4.24 7.51
CA THR A 48 6.93 3.59 7.78
C THR A 48 6.30 3.03 6.50
N VAL A 49 6.19 3.84 5.45
CA VAL A 49 5.67 3.41 4.13
C VAL A 49 6.56 2.33 3.52
N CYS A 50 7.88 2.46 3.66
CA CYS A 50 8.83 1.48 3.14
C CYS A 50 8.71 0.12 3.85
N ARG A 51 8.57 0.10 5.18
CA ARG A 51 8.36 -1.13 5.98
C ARG A 51 7.03 -1.78 5.64
N TYR A 52 5.96 -0.99 5.49
CA TYR A 52 4.65 -1.50 5.10
C TYR A 52 4.69 -2.16 3.71
N LEU A 53 5.26 -1.49 2.70
CA LEU A 53 5.42 -2.06 1.35
C LEU A 53 6.33 -3.29 1.35
N THR A 54 7.34 -3.32 2.22
CA THR A 54 8.22 -4.49 2.36
C THR A 54 7.44 -5.67 2.94
N ALA A 55 6.60 -5.46 3.96
CA ALA A 55 5.75 -6.50 4.53
C ALA A 55 4.74 -7.06 3.51
N LEU A 56 4.08 -6.18 2.74
CA LEU A 56 3.19 -6.56 1.65
C LEU A 56 3.91 -7.39 0.58
N ALA A 57 5.13 -6.99 0.21
CA ALA A 57 5.94 -7.70 -0.78
C ALA A 57 6.37 -9.10 -0.33
N GLN A 58 6.48 -9.33 0.98
CA GLN A 58 6.79 -10.63 1.57
C GLN A 58 5.54 -11.51 1.76
N GLY A 59 4.37 -11.07 1.32
CA GLY A 59 3.10 -11.80 1.47
C GLY A 59 2.63 -11.90 2.93
N HIS A 60 3.19 -11.11 3.85
CA HIS A 60 2.66 -11.00 5.20
C HIS A 60 1.45 -10.07 5.18
N PRO A 61 0.34 -10.40 5.88
CA PRO A 61 -0.73 -9.45 6.10
C PRO A 61 -0.11 -8.23 6.79
N ALA A 62 -0.19 -7.07 6.14
CA ALA A 62 0.42 -5.86 6.65
C ALA A 62 -0.37 -5.36 7.87
N ALA A 63 0.00 -5.91 9.03
CA ALA A 63 -0.62 -5.83 10.35
C ALA A 63 -2.02 -6.51 10.48
N PRO A 64 -2.27 -7.27 11.56
CA PRO A 64 -3.61 -7.75 11.89
C PRO A 64 -4.42 -6.58 12.49
N GLY A 65 -5.03 -5.77 11.63
CA GLY A 65 -6.19 -4.94 12.00
C GLY A 65 -7.47 -5.79 11.91
N PRO A 66 -8.56 -5.44 12.65
CA PRO A 66 -9.81 -6.19 12.59
C PRO A 66 -10.38 -6.12 11.17
N ALA A 67 -10.30 -7.25 10.47
CA ALA A 67 -11.02 -7.63 9.27
C ALA A 67 -11.54 -6.50 8.36
N ASP A 68 -10.74 -6.13 7.36
CA ASP A 68 -11.27 -5.90 6.01
C ASP A 68 -10.35 -6.65 5.03
N PRO A 69 -10.84 -7.68 4.32
CA PRO A 69 -10.07 -8.27 3.24
C PRO A 69 -9.85 -7.20 2.17
N PRO A 70 -8.72 -7.21 1.44
CA PRO A 70 -8.56 -6.30 0.32
C PRO A 70 -9.73 -6.55 -0.62
N SER A 71 -10.60 -5.57 -0.84
CA SER A 71 -11.51 -5.60 -1.99
C SER A 71 -10.62 -5.85 -3.21
N PRO A 72 -10.66 -7.05 -3.81
CA PRO A 72 -10.00 -7.24 -5.08
C PRO A 72 -10.85 -6.43 -6.05
N VAL A 73 -10.25 -5.42 -6.69
CA VAL A 73 -10.88 -4.89 -7.90
C VAL A 73 -11.15 -6.10 -8.79
N ALA A 74 -12.44 -6.31 -9.10
CA ALA A 74 -12.90 -7.48 -9.81
C ALA A 74 -12.05 -7.69 -11.06
N LEU A 75 -11.33 -8.82 -11.12
CA LEU A 75 -10.80 -9.33 -12.37
C LEU A 75 -12.03 -9.78 -13.18
N PRO A 76 -12.34 -9.18 -14.35
CA PRO A 76 -13.43 -9.68 -15.16
C PRO A 76 -13.06 -11.03 -15.76
N GLY A 77 -13.76 -12.08 -15.30
CA GLY A 77 -14.05 -13.29 -16.06
C GLY A 77 -12.93 -14.31 -16.18
N LYS A 78 -13.00 -15.36 -15.34
CA LYS A 78 -12.74 -16.72 -15.82
C LYS A 78 -13.46 -17.74 -14.92
N GLU A 79 -14.59 -18.21 -15.43
CA GLU A 79 -15.29 -19.44 -15.03
C GLU A 79 -15.53 -20.26 -16.33
N PRO A 80 -15.92 -21.55 -16.23
CA PRO A 80 -15.32 -22.65 -15.47
C PRO A 80 -14.44 -23.57 -16.33
#